data_AF-A0A6N4X4Z1-F1
#
_entry.id   AF-A0A6N4X4Z1-F1
#
_cell.length_a   1.000
_cell.length_b   1.000
_cell.length_c   1.000
_cell.angle_alpha   90.00
_cell.angle_beta   90.00
_cell.angle_gamma   90.00
#
_symmetry.space_group_name_H-M   'P 1'
#
loop_
_entity.id
_entity.type
_entity.pdbx_description
1 polymer ?
#
loop_
_entity_poly.entity_id
_entity_poly.type
_entity_poly.pdbx_seq_one_letter_code
_entity_poly.pdbx_strand_id
1 'polypeptide(L)'
;MKHLLLSIFIICSLQVSSNAGDVSDLTYVIDEDSITITDCYAYASGELVIPETIESMPVTSIGDSAFEYCRRLTSVTIPESVISIGDSAFDNCENLTSVTIPVNVNNIGDSAFQDCSNLTSIDVHSSNQYYSSIDGALLDKSQRTLIKYPSKKTGAFTVPNSVTRINDRAFYRCSYLNSITISDSITRIGSSVFTNCDNLISIDVDLDNRYYSSIAGVLFNKRQTTLIHYPARKTGAFTIPTSVTDIADYAFYHCSYLSSITIPDGVISLGWAPFAGCTSLISVTIPDSVTSLDGSAFSFCSNLTNVIIGSGVTIIRGSAFNNCSSLTNVTIGSSVTSIGGSAFRYCTSLISVTIPASVTSISYSAFSHCSNLTSVIFDGDASVSLPSSVFSNNATAFKVYFYEDASWLTTPTWKGYASETLALNEDSDGDQVPNKLERVLGTNPLHKDSNFKSWHSHGNESMRMHYSPPNEHCQFAIESTTDLSDPESWQVDESLTFSADPSEPTVDLPVDGTESVFYRMRISAIE
;
A
#
# COMPACT_ATOMS: atom_id res chain seq x y z
N MET A 1 -4.24 1.86 72.42
CA MET A 1 -3.11 2.33 71.58
C MET A 1 -2.33 1.11 71.11
N LYS A 2 -1.84 1.09 69.84
CA LYS A 2 -0.56 0.51 69.32
C LYS A 2 0.03 -0.75 70.01
N HIS A 3 0.52 -1.83 69.40
CA HIS A 3 0.92 -2.28 68.03
C HIS A 3 1.32 -3.79 68.14
N LEU A 4 1.61 -4.66 67.14
CA LEU A 4 1.44 -4.73 65.68
C LEU A 4 2.01 -6.11 65.17
N LEU A 5 1.30 -6.83 64.26
CA LEU A 5 1.76 -8.05 63.52
C LEU A 5 2.06 -9.32 64.38
N LEU A 6 2.07 -10.57 63.89
CA LEU A 6 2.39 -11.10 62.55
C LEU A 6 1.66 -12.44 62.25
N SER A 7 1.54 -12.75 60.95
CA SER A 7 0.94 -13.94 60.31
C SER A 7 1.61 -15.29 60.58
N ILE A 8 0.83 -16.39 60.48
CA ILE A 8 1.34 -17.73 60.13
C ILE A 8 0.62 -18.23 58.87
N PHE A 9 1.41 -18.58 57.85
CA PHE A 9 0.95 -19.23 56.61
C PHE A 9 0.47 -20.67 56.89
N ILE A 10 -0.61 -21.09 56.23
CA ILE A 10 -0.83 -22.51 55.91
C ILE A 10 -0.38 -22.74 54.47
N ILE A 11 0.35 -23.84 54.28
CA ILE A 11 1.15 -24.13 53.10
C ILE A 11 0.33 -24.93 52.07
N CYS A 12 0.47 -24.52 50.81
CA CYS A 12 0.41 -25.33 49.59
C CYS A 12 -0.59 -26.50 49.54
N SER A 13 -1.66 -26.28 48.79
CA SER A 13 -1.92 -27.15 47.64
C SER A 13 -2.02 -26.29 46.39
N LEU A 14 -0.93 -26.16 45.63
CA LEU A 14 -1.05 -25.81 44.21
C LEU A 14 -1.75 -26.98 43.52
N GLN A 15 -3.07 -26.91 43.38
CA GLN A 15 -3.67 -27.52 42.20
C GLN A 15 -3.15 -26.72 41.01
N VAL A 16 -2.40 -27.38 40.14
CA VAL A 16 -2.24 -26.93 38.76
C VAL A 16 -3.63 -27.08 38.16
N SER A 17 -4.44 -26.03 38.25
CA SER A 17 -5.69 -25.98 37.51
C SER A 17 -5.34 -26.09 36.03
N SER A 18 -5.96 -27.04 35.34
CA SER A 18 -5.90 -27.07 33.89
C SER A 18 -6.57 -25.81 33.38
N ASN A 19 -5.82 -24.91 32.75
CA ASN A 19 -6.37 -23.74 32.05
C ASN A 19 -7.12 -24.17 30.76
N ALA A 20 -8.16 -24.99 30.91
CA ALA A 20 -9.29 -25.04 29.98
C ALA A 20 -10.21 -23.85 30.29
N GLY A 21 -11.00 -23.38 29.33
CA GLY A 21 -11.92 -22.28 29.54
C GLY A 21 -13.10 -22.73 30.39
N ASP A 22 -13.36 -22.03 31.48
CA ASP A 22 -14.43 -22.34 32.43
C ASP A 22 -15.58 -21.32 32.33
N VAL A 23 -16.75 -21.67 32.82
CA VAL A 23 -17.89 -20.74 32.94
C VAL A 23 -17.52 -19.55 33.82
N SER A 24 -16.58 -19.70 34.76
CA SER A 24 -16.04 -18.61 35.57
C SER A 24 -15.18 -17.59 34.79
N ASP A 25 -14.77 -17.90 33.56
CA ASP A 25 -14.14 -16.93 32.65
C ASP A 25 -15.18 -16.00 31.97
N LEU A 26 -16.48 -16.30 32.05
CA LEU A 26 -17.54 -15.56 31.35
C LEU A 26 -18.17 -14.46 32.22
N THR A 27 -18.35 -13.27 31.63
CA THR A 27 -19.23 -12.22 32.15
C THR A 27 -20.51 -12.17 31.32
N TYR A 28 -21.63 -11.89 31.96
CA TYR A 28 -22.95 -11.89 31.33
C TYR A 28 -23.89 -10.85 31.94
N VAL A 29 -24.95 -10.54 31.22
CA VAL A 29 -26.10 -9.75 31.69
C VAL A 29 -27.39 -10.56 31.58
N ILE A 30 -28.37 -10.21 32.40
CA ILE A 30 -29.70 -10.82 32.41
C ILE A 30 -30.67 -9.83 31.76
N ASP A 31 -31.22 -10.23 30.62
CA ASP A 31 -32.17 -9.46 29.82
C ASP A 31 -33.55 -10.14 29.91
N GLU A 32 -34.42 -9.58 30.76
CA GLU A 32 -35.75 -10.12 31.12
C GLU A 32 -35.68 -11.58 31.62
N ASP A 33 -35.97 -12.55 30.74
CA ASP A 33 -35.99 -14.00 31.02
C ASP A 33 -34.83 -14.74 30.33
N SER A 34 -33.78 -14.03 29.90
CA SER A 34 -32.68 -14.56 29.08
C SER A 34 -31.31 -14.01 29.47
N ILE A 35 -30.24 -14.66 28.99
CA ILE A 35 -28.85 -14.26 29.28
C ILE A 35 -28.06 -13.99 28.00
N THR A 36 -27.35 -12.86 28.03
CA THR A 36 -26.37 -12.44 27.03
C THR A 36 -24.97 -12.55 27.62
N ILE A 37 -24.08 -13.34 27.01
CA ILE A 37 -22.64 -13.34 27.35
C ILE A 37 -22.03 -12.04 26.80
N THR A 38 -21.35 -11.25 27.64
CA THR A 38 -20.84 -9.92 27.27
C THR A 38 -19.33 -9.79 27.27
N ASP A 39 -18.61 -10.69 27.94
CA ASP A 39 -17.14 -10.70 27.99
C ASP A 39 -16.63 -12.10 28.35
N CYS A 40 -15.39 -12.40 27.97
CA CYS A 40 -14.68 -13.62 28.32
C CYS A 40 -13.25 -13.25 28.69
N TYR A 41 -12.75 -13.80 29.81
CA TYR A 41 -11.42 -13.49 30.29
C TYR A 41 -10.35 -13.77 29.21
N ALA A 42 -9.65 -12.73 28.75
CA ALA A 42 -8.75 -12.80 27.59
C ALA A 42 -7.58 -13.81 27.70
N TYR A 43 -7.34 -14.38 28.89
CA TYR A 43 -6.35 -15.44 29.11
C TYR A 43 -6.94 -16.85 29.24
N ALA A 44 -8.27 -17.01 29.18
CA ALA A 44 -8.97 -18.29 29.02
C ALA A 44 -8.38 -19.04 27.82
N SER A 45 -8.16 -20.35 27.97
CA SER A 45 -7.40 -21.12 26.99
C SER A 45 -7.93 -22.53 26.79
N GLY A 46 -7.55 -23.17 25.68
CA GLY A 46 -8.04 -24.51 25.35
C GLY A 46 -9.52 -24.48 24.95
N GLU A 47 -10.26 -25.52 25.32
CA GLU A 47 -11.69 -25.64 25.01
C GLU A 47 -12.52 -24.86 26.03
N LEU A 48 -13.53 -24.13 25.56
CA LEU A 48 -14.54 -23.48 26.39
C LEU A 48 -15.94 -23.96 25.98
N VAL A 49 -16.79 -24.26 26.97
CA VAL A 49 -18.20 -24.62 26.74
C VAL A 49 -19.07 -23.54 27.33
N ILE A 50 -19.81 -22.81 26.47
CA ILE A 50 -20.84 -21.89 26.93
C ILE A 50 -22.02 -22.76 27.42
N PRO A 51 -22.51 -22.58 28.66
CA PRO A 51 -23.58 -23.40 29.20
C PRO A 51 -24.94 -23.03 28.57
N GLU A 52 -25.84 -24.01 28.41
CA GLU A 52 -27.21 -23.77 27.94
C GLU A 52 -27.99 -22.82 28.87
N THR A 53 -27.70 -22.87 30.17
CA THR A 53 -28.32 -22.02 31.19
C THR A 53 -27.32 -21.51 32.20
N ILE A 54 -27.51 -20.28 32.68
CA ILE A 54 -26.85 -19.72 33.87
C ILE A 54 -27.96 -19.24 34.80
N GLU A 55 -27.85 -19.49 36.10
CA GLU A 55 -28.91 -19.19 37.09
C GLU A 55 -30.32 -19.76 36.75
N SER A 56 -30.37 -20.85 35.96
CA SER A 56 -31.60 -21.46 35.39
C SER A 56 -32.28 -20.66 34.27
N MET A 57 -31.69 -19.56 33.81
CA MET A 57 -32.13 -18.78 32.64
C MET A 57 -31.32 -19.20 31.40
N PRO A 58 -31.93 -19.28 30.20
CA PRO A 58 -31.26 -19.71 28.98
C PRO A 58 -30.24 -18.67 28.51
N VAL A 59 -29.05 -19.14 28.09
CA VAL A 59 -28.09 -18.30 27.36
C VAL A 59 -28.53 -18.22 25.91
N THR A 60 -29.04 -17.07 25.49
CA THR A 60 -29.64 -16.87 24.15
C THR A 60 -28.78 -16.04 23.22
N SER A 61 -27.80 -15.30 23.75
CA SER A 61 -27.01 -14.36 22.95
C SER A 61 -25.54 -14.39 23.35
N ILE A 62 -24.67 -14.27 22.36
CA ILE A 62 -23.27 -13.87 22.53
C ILE A 62 -23.19 -12.42 22.04
N GLY A 63 -22.87 -11.49 22.93
CA GLY A 63 -22.83 -10.07 22.65
C GLY A 63 -21.66 -9.64 21.75
N ASP A 64 -21.68 -8.37 21.37
CA ASP A 64 -20.63 -7.76 20.55
C ASP A 64 -19.28 -7.82 21.31
N SER A 65 -18.20 -8.18 20.60
CA SER A 65 -16.86 -8.37 21.14
C SER A 65 -16.72 -9.33 22.36
N ALA A 66 -17.72 -10.16 22.67
CA ALA A 66 -17.76 -10.94 23.92
C ALA A 66 -16.62 -11.97 24.11
N PHE A 67 -15.89 -12.33 23.05
CA PHE A 67 -14.65 -13.13 23.08
C PHE A 67 -13.52 -12.44 22.28
N GLU A 68 -13.58 -11.11 22.08
CA GLU A 68 -12.54 -10.37 21.35
C GLU A 68 -11.18 -10.55 22.05
N TYR A 69 -10.15 -10.89 21.28
CA TYR A 69 -8.80 -11.19 21.79
C TYR A 69 -8.67 -12.39 22.75
N CYS A 70 -9.63 -13.32 22.80
CA CYS A 70 -9.48 -14.62 23.48
C CYS A 70 -8.52 -15.56 22.72
N ARG A 71 -7.30 -15.07 22.43
CA ARG A 71 -6.26 -15.65 21.56
C ARG A 71 -5.81 -17.05 21.94
N ARG A 72 -6.12 -17.55 23.14
CA ARG A 72 -5.66 -18.84 23.64
C ARG A 72 -6.75 -19.93 23.63
N LEU A 73 -8.00 -19.58 23.32
CA LEU A 73 -9.06 -20.56 23.09
C LEU A 73 -8.78 -21.34 21.79
N THR A 74 -8.99 -22.64 21.82
CA THR A 74 -8.79 -23.56 20.69
C THR A 74 -10.11 -24.03 20.07
N SER A 75 -11.17 -24.08 20.88
CA SER A 75 -12.55 -24.40 20.49
C SER A 75 -13.52 -23.67 21.43
N VAL A 76 -14.68 -23.28 20.90
CA VAL A 76 -15.81 -22.78 21.70
C VAL A 76 -17.05 -23.57 21.32
N THR A 77 -17.69 -24.21 22.30
CA THR A 77 -18.98 -24.88 22.13
C THR A 77 -20.10 -23.88 22.38
N ILE A 78 -20.88 -23.60 21.34
CA ILE A 78 -22.05 -22.71 21.40
C ILE A 78 -23.32 -23.57 21.56
N PRO A 79 -24.09 -23.44 22.66
CA PRO A 79 -25.23 -24.29 22.95
C PRO A 79 -26.43 -24.02 22.03
N GLU A 80 -27.35 -24.98 21.92
CA GLU A 80 -28.55 -24.86 21.09
C GLU A 80 -29.52 -23.75 21.53
N SER A 81 -29.40 -23.26 22.76
CA SER A 81 -30.16 -22.12 23.27
C SER A 81 -29.79 -20.79 22.60
N VAL A 82 -28.61 -20.67 21.99
CA VAL A 82 -28.14 -19.41 21.38
C VAL A 82 -28.87 -19.13 20.07
N ILE A 83 -29.32 -17.88 19.96
CA ILE A 83 -30.12 -17.30 18.88
C ILE A 83 -29.28 -16.27 18.10
N SER A 84 -28.40 -15.53 18.78
CA SER A 84 -27.56 -14.50 18.15
C SER A 84 -26.09 -14.57 18.57
N ILE A 85 -25.23 -14.19 17.62
CA ILE A 85 -23.80 -13.92 17.82
C ILE A 85 -23.58 -12.47 17.33
N GLY A 86 -23.01 -11.62 18.19
CA GLY A 86 -22.83 -10.19 17.95
C GLY A 86 -21.72 -9.82 16.97
N ASP A 87 -21.57 -8.52 16.74
CA ASP A 87 -20.49 -7.96 15.91
C ASP A 87 -19.14 -8.21 16.59
N SER A 88 -18.12 -8.61 15.81
CA SER A 88 -16.77 -8.97 16.31
C SER A 88 -16.73 -9.98 17.47
N ALA A 89 -17.79 -10.75 17.71
CA ALA A 89 -17.94 -11.59 18.91
C ALA A 89 -16.75 -12.54 19.19
N PHE A 90 -16.07 -13.08 18.17
CA PHE A 90 -14.85 -13.89 18.30
C PHE A 90 -13.67 -13.27 17.52
N ASP A 91 -13.67 -11.96 17.28
CA ASP A 91 -12.58 -11.31 16.56
C ASP A 91 -11.24 -11.48 17.30
N ASN A 92 -10.16 -11.66 16.53
CA ASN A 92 -8.82 -11.93 17.05
C ASN A 92 -8.74 -13.18 17.99
N CYS A 93 -9.67 -14.13 17.91
CA CYS A 93 -9.53 -15.48 18.48
C CYS A 93 -8.50 -16.33 17.70
N GLU A 94 -7.23 -15.93 17.73
CA GLU A 94 -6.18 -16.42 16.84
C GLU A 94 -5.95 -17.93 16.85
N ASN A 95 -6.16 -18.63 17.98
CA ASN A 95 -6.00 -20.09 18.09
C ASN A 95 -7.29 -20.92 17.89
N LEU A 96 -8.43 -20.28 17.65
CA LEU A 96 -9.70 -20.98 17.42
C LEU A 96 -9.63 -21.80 16.12
N THR A 97 -9.80 -23.12 16.23
CA THR A 97 -9.52 -24.08 15.13
C THR A 97 -10.77 -24.47 14.33
N SER A 98 -11.93 -24.54 14.98
CA SER A 98 -13.23 -24.76 14.37
C SER A 98 -14.35 -24.14 15.23
N VAL A 99 -15.47 -23.82 14.59
CA VAL A 99 -16.72 -23.40 15.25
C VAL A 99 -17.88 -24.15 14.62
N THR A 100 -18.85 -24.58 15.44
CA THR A 100 -20.14 -25.10 14.95
C THR A 100 -21.25 -24.11 15.29
N ILE A 101 -21.98 -23.65 14.27
CA ILE A 101 -23.17 -22.81 14.42
C ILE A 101 -24.38 -23.72 14.75
N PRO A 102 -25.01 -23.59 15.92
CA PRO A 102 -26.08 -24.49 16.36
C PRO A 102 -27.43 -24.18 15.70
N VAL A 103 -28.46 -24.99 16.01
CA VAL A 103 -29.77 -24.98 15.33
C VAL A 103 -30.51 -23.64 15.31
N ASN A 104 -30.45 -22.87 16.39
CA ASN A 104 -31.30 -21.69 16.57
C ASN A 104 -30.64 -20.35 16.21
N VAL A 105 -29.32 -20.34 15.95
CA VAL A 105 -28.61 -19.11 15.56
C VAL A 105 -29.17 -18.58 14.24
N ASN A 106 -29.75 -17.38 14.32
CA ASN A 106 -30.41 -16.67 13.21
C ASN A 106 -29.77 -15.33 12.87
N ASN A 107 -28.87 -14.85 13.74
CA ASN A 107 -28.05 -13.66 13.52
C ASN A 107 -26.58 -13.95 13.85
N ILE A 108 -25.69 -13.55 12.96
CA ILE A 108 -24.23 -13.53 13.13
C ILE A 108 -23.79 -12.13 12.66
N GLY A 109 -23.19 -11.37 13.57
CA GLY A 109 -22.76 -9.99 13.34
C GLY A 109 -21.63 -9.85 12.32
N ASP A 110 -21.37 -8.61 11.90
CA ASP A 110 -20.22 -8.33 11.04
C ASP A 110 -18.92 -8.65 11.77
N SER A 111 -17.94 -9.16 11.02
CA SER A 111 -16.61 -9.52 11.56
C SER A 111 -16.64 -10.51 12.75
N ALA A 112 -17.75 -11.21 13.03
CA ALA A 112 -17.89 -12.09 14.20
C ALA A 112 -16.83 -13.21 14.31
N PHE A 113 -16.24 -13.64 13.19
CA PHE A 113 -15.10 -14.59 13.12
C PHE A 113 -13.92 -13.98 12.36
N GLN A 114 -13.68 -12.69 12.55
CA GLN A 114 -12.56 -11.98 11.96
C GLN A 114 -11.26 -12.35 12.70
N ASP A 115 -10.13 -12.34 11.98
CA ASP A 115 -8.78 -12.62 12.48
C ASP A 115 -8.58 -13.92 13.30
N CYS A 116 -9.55 -14.86 13.26
CA CYS A 116 -9.44 -16.24 13.75
C CYS A 116 -8.42 -17.03 12.89
N SER A 117 -7.14 -16.73 13.07
CA SER A 117 -6.05 -17.06 12.13
C SER A 117 -5.73 -18.56 12.03
N ASN A 118 -6.21 -19.38 12.97
CA ASN A 118 -6.11 -20.84 12.93
C ASN A 118 -7.40 -21.56 12.51
N LEU A 119 -8.46 -20.84 12.15
CA LEU A 119 -9.77 -21.42 11.84
C LEU A 119 -9.72 -22.23 10.54
N THR A 120 -10.08 -23.51 10.60
CA THR A 120 -10.07 -24.45 9.45
C THR A 120 -11.47 -24.79 8.95
N SER A 121 -12.50 -24.73 9.80
CA SER A 121 -13.92 -24.83 9.43
C SER A 121 -14.81 -23.92 10.26
N ILE A 122 -15.88 -23.42 9.64
CA ILE A 122 -17.09 -22.94 10.28
C ILE A 122 -18.20 -23.88 9.81
N ASP A 123 -18.52 -24.86 10.64
CA ASP A 123 -19.55 -25.84 10.37
C ASP A 123 -20.91 -25.34 10.84
N VAL A 124 -21.99 -25.73 10.17
CA VAL A 124 -23.36 -25.31 10.53
C VAL A 124 -24.21 -26.56 10.73
N HIS A 125 -24.90 -26.63 11.87
CA HIS A 125 -25.80 -27.75 12.16
C HIS A 125 -26.86 -27.88 11.05
N SER A 126 -27.08 -29.10 10.55
CA SER A 126 -27.91 -29.35 9.34
C SER A 126 -29.33 -28.78 9.43
N SER A 127 -29.92 -28.83 10.62
CA SER A 127 -31.26 -28.30 10.95
C SER A 127 -31.34 -26.77 11.15
N ASN A 128 -30.23 -26.03 11.17
CA ASN A 128 -30.25 -24.57 11.26
C ASN A 128 -31.02 -23.98 10.06
N GLN A 129 -31.93 -23.03 10.27
CA GLN A 129 -32.83 -22.51 9.22
C GLN A 129 -32.31 -21.26 8.50
N TYR A 130 -31.21 -20.67 8.95
CA TYR A 130 -30.72 -19.35 8.55
C TYR A 130 -29.34 -19.38 7.86
N TYR A 131 -28.52 -20.37 8.21
CA TYR A 131 -27.17 -20.55 7.70
C TYR A 131 -26.94 -21.96 7.13
N SER A 132 -25.86 -22.12 6.39
CA SER A 132 -25.33 -23.42 5.98
C SER A 132 -23.81 -23.36 5.83
N SER A 133 -23.13 -24.50 5.78
CA SER A 133 -21.72 -24.58 5.43
C SER A 133 -21.49 -25.43 4.19
N ILE A 134 -20.47 -25.07 3.40
CA ILE A 134 -19.94 -25.88 2.31
C ILE A 134 -18.42 -25.89 2.49
N ASP A 135 -17.85 -27.09 2.61
CA ASP A 135 -16.40 -27.28 2.75
C ASP A 135 -15.77 -26.45 3.89
N GLY A 136 -16.53 -26.25 4.98
CA GLY A 136 -16.15 -25.42 6.13
C GLY A 136 -16.27 -23.90 5.93
N ALA A 137 -16.67 -23.41 4.75
CA ALA A 137 -17.03 -21.99 4.58
C ALA A 137 -18.46 -21.73 5.05
N LEU A 138 -18.70 -20.58 5.69
CA LEU A 138 -20.01 -20.14 6.17
C LEU A 138 -20.80 -19.43 5.07
N LEU A 139 -22.05 -19.84 4.86
CA LEU A 139 -23.00 -19.25 3.92
C LEU A 139 -24.35 -19.00 4.59
N ASP A 140 -25.20 -18.20 3.95
CA ASP A 140 -26.63 -18.15 4.29
C ASP A 140 -27.34 -19.48 3.94
N LYS A 141 -28.56 -19.71 4.45
CA LYS A 141 -29.29 -20.97 4.19
C LYS A 141 -29.57 -21.22 2.71
N SER A 142 -29.78 -20.16 1.91
CA SER A 142 -30.02 -20.30 0.48
C SER A 142 -28.74 -20.51 -0.34
N GLN A 143 -27.57 -20.48 0.31
CA GLN A 143 -26.24 -20.62 -0.31
C GLN A 143 -25.96 -19.59 -1.40
N ARG A 144 -26.57 -18.41 -1.31
CA ARG A 144 -26.45 -17.31 -2.28
C ARG A 144 -25.44 -16.25 -1.87
N THR A 145 -25.05 -16.23 -0.60
CA THR A 145 -24.05 -15.34 -0.01
C THR A 145 -23.00 -16.19 0.71
N LEU A 146 -21.74 -16.11 0.28
CA LEU A 146 -20.61 -16.57 1.08
C LEU A 146 -20.29 -15.48 2.11
N ILE A 147 -20.38 -15.84 3.39
CA ILE A 147 -20.27 -14.92 4.52
C ILE A 147 -18.83 -14.87 5.02
N LYS A 148 -18.22 -16.02 5.34
CA LYS A 148 -16.84 -16.12 5.82
C LYS A 148 -16.17 -17.41 5.36
N TYR A 149 -14.92 -17.30 4.92
CA TYR A 149 -14.02 -18.43 4.67
C TYR A 149 -13.06 -18.59 5.85
N PRO A 150 -12.71 -19.82 6.29
CA PRO A 150 -11.80 -20.05 7.40
C PRO A 150 -10.35 -19.69 7.04
N SER A 151 -9.71 -18.80 7.80
CA SER A 151 -8.42 -18.20 7.45
C SER A 151 -7.27 -19.20 7.27
N LYS A 152 -7.31 -20.35 7.94
CA LYS A 152 -6.29 -21.42 7.86
C LYS A 152 -6.64 -22.55 6.90
N LYS A 153 -7.80 -22.50 6.24
CA LYS A 153 -8.18 -23.52 5.27
C LYS A 153 -7.26 -23.44 4.03
N THR A 154 -6.53 -24.52 3.76
CA THR A 154 -5.48 -24.60 2.76
C THR A 154 -6.00 -24.97 1.37
N GLY A 155 -5.20 -24.67 0.34
CA GLY A 155 -5.38 -25.18 -1.02
C GLY A 155 -6.16 -24.25 -1.94
N ALA A 156 -6.81 -24.84 -2.95
CA ALA A 156 -7.64 -24.13 -3.93
C ALA A 156 -9.11 -24.17 -3.51
N PHE A 157 -9.85 -23.09 -3.75
CA PHE A 157 -11.30 -23.03 -3.51
C PHE A 157 -12.06 -22.68 -4.79
N THR A 158 -13.15 -23.39 -5.07
CA THR A 158 -14.10 -23.02 -6.14
C THR A 158 -15.37 -22.53 -5.48
N VAL A 159 -15.74 -21.27 -5.76
CA VAL A 159 -16.99 -20.68 -5.26
C VAL A 159 -18.17 -21.47 -5.88
N PRO A 160 -19.10 -22.03 -5.09
CA PRO A 160 -20.20 -22.84 -5.63
C PRO A 160 -21.16 -22.01 -6.50
N ASN A 161 -21.68 -22.60 -7.58
CA ASN A 161 -22.60 -21.92 -8.53
C ASN A 161 -23.96 -21.50 -7.92
N SER A 162 -24.28 -21.89 -6.68
CA SER A 162 -25.40 -21.34 -5.91
C SER A 162 -25.11 -19.92 -5.42
N VAL A 163 -23.84 -19.59 -5.17
CA VAL A 163 -23.40 -18.32 -4.61
C VAL A 163 -23.49 -17.22 -5.66
N THR A 164 -24.14 -16.13 -5.30
CA THR A 164 -24.29 -14.93 -6.14
C THR A 164 -23.56 -13.70 -5.57
N ARG A 165 -23.21 -13.75 -4.28
CA ARG A 165 -22.49 -12.69 -3.56
C ARG A 165 -21.39 -13.27 -2.68
N ILE A 166 -20.23 -12.63 -2.68
CA ILE A 166 -19.21 -12.76 -1.63
C ILE A 166 -19.30 -11.50 -0.76
N ASN A 167 -19.46 -11.66 0.56
CA ASN A 167 -19.51 -10.54 1.49
C ASN A 167 -18.17 -9.82 1.62
N ASP A 168 -18.21 -8.60 2.14
CA ASP A 168 -17.04 -7.82 2.53
C ASP A 168 -16.17 -8.63 3.52
N ARG A 169 -14.84 -8.55 3.38
CA ARG A 169 -13.84 -9.29 4.20
C ARG A 169 -14.00 -10.83 4.27
N ALA A 170 -14.84 -11.44 3.43
CA ALA A 170 -15.14 -12.87 3.52
C ALA A 170 -13.89 -13.78 3.42
N PHE A 171 -12.84 -13.37 2.68
CA PHE A 171 -11.54 -14.06 2.62
C PHE A 171 -10.38 -13.24 3.25
N TYR A 172 -10.67 -12.19 4.03
CA TYR A 172 -9.62 -11.34 4.62
C TYR A 172 -8.72 -12.18 5.53
N ARG A 173 -7.39 -12.01 5.38
CA ARG A 173 -6.35 -12.81 6.07
C ARG A 173 -6.44 -14.33 5.84
N CYS A 174 -6.98 -14.78 4.71
CA CYS A 174 -6.89 -16.17 4.29
C CYS A 174 -5.49 -16.50 3.73
N SER A 175 -4.44 -16.30 4.52
CA SER A 175 -3.03 -16.47 4.14
C SER A 175 -2.62 -17.91 3.81
N TYR A 176 -3.56 -18.88 3.83
CA TYR A 176 -3.35 -20.28 3.43
C TYR A 176 -4.10 -20.66 2.14
N LEU A 177 -4.94 -19.78 1.60
CA LEU A 177 -5.60 -19.93 0.30
C LEU A 177 -4.56 -19.74 -0.82
N ASN A 178 -4.44 -20.71 -1.73
CA ASN A 178 -3.46 -20.65 -2.81
C ASN A 178 -4.05 -20.19 -4.14
N SER A 179 -5.30 -20.55 -4.43
CA SER A 179 -6.04 -20.05 -5.59
C SER A 179 -7.54 -20.07 -5.34
N ILE A 180 -8.28 -19.23 -6.06
CA ILE A 180 -9.73 -19.21 -6.01
C ILE A 180 -10.34 -19.09 -7.40
N THR A 181 -11.37 -19.89 -7.67
CA THR A 181 -12.19 -19.82 -8.87
C THR A 181 -13.53 -19.15 -8.55
N ILE A 182 -13.82 -18.03 -9.21
CA ILE A 182 -15.08 -17.29 -9.13
C ILE A 182 -16.04 -17.84 -10.19
N SER A 183 -17.17 -18.39 -9.78
CA SER A 183 -18.19 -18.99 -10.66
C SER A 183 -18.93 -17.97 -11.53
N ASP A 184 -19.59 -18.46 -12.59
CA ASP A 184 -20.46 -17.70 -13.50
C ASP A 184 -21.60 -16.94 -12.78
N SER A 185 -22.09 -17.52 -11.69
CA SER A 185 -23.19 -17.05 -10.85
C SER A 185 -22.89 -15.78 -10.04
N ILE A 186 -21.62 -15.43 -9.82
CA ILE A 186 -21.24 -14.31 -8.96
C ILE A 186 -21.54 -12.96 -9.63
N THR A 187 -22.42 -12.19 -8.99
CA THR A 187 -22.84 -10.85 -9.42
C THR A 187 -22.29 -9.73 -8.53
N ARG A 188 -21.79 -10.06 -7.33
CA ARG A 188 -21.16 -9.10 -6.41
C ARG A 188 -20.02 -9.73 -5.60
N ILE A 189 -18.87 -9.08 -5.63
CA ILE A 189 -17.75 -9.25 -4.70
C ILE A 189 -17.73 -8.03 -3.77
N GLY A 190 -17.57 -8.26 -2.46
CA GLY A 190 -17.55 -7.22 -1.43
C GLY A 190 -16.25 -6.40 -1.38
N SER A 191 -16.16 -5.48 -0.41
CA SER A 191 -14.93 -4.73 -0.14
C SER A 191 -13.88 -5.58 0.61
N SER A 192 -12.59 -5.30 0.37
CA SER A 192 -11.45 -5.92 1.06
C SER A 192 -11.46 -7.45 1.13
N VAL A 193 -12.06 -8.13 0.14
CA VAL A 193 -12.33 -9.57 0.19
C VAL A 193 -11.05 -10.38 0.30
N PHE A 194 -10.01 -10.06 -0.47
CA PHE A 194 -8.75 -10.81 -0.53
C PHE A 194 -7.57 -10.11 0.18
N THR A 195 -7.82 -9.03 0.92
CA THR A 195 -6.75 -8.27 1.61
C THR A 195 -6.02 -9.17 2.62
N ASN A 196 -4.68 -9.16 2.58
CA ASN A 196 -3.79 -10.08 3.32
C ASN A 196 -3.95 -11.58 2.97
N CYS A 197 -4.34 -11.94 1.73
CA CYS A 197 -4.24 -13.33 1.25
C CYS A 197 -2.82 -13.65 0.77
N ASP A 198 -1.85 -13.66 1.69
CA ASP A 198 -0.42 -13.57 1.38
C ASP A 198 0.15 -14.73 0.54
N ASN A 199 -0.52 -15.89 0.51
CA ASN A 199 -0.15 -17.04 -0.33
C ASN A 199 -1.05 -17.24 -1.56
N LEU A 200 -1.90 -16.27 -1.92
CA LEU A 200 -2.75 -16.32 -3.10
C LEU A 200 -1.92 -16.13 -4.38
N ILE A 201 -2.03 -17.07 -5.32
CA ILE A 201 -1.27 -17.12 -6.58
C ILE A 201 -2.16 -16.76 -7.78
N SER A 202 -3.43 -17.17 -7.79
CA SER A 202 -4.41 -16.82 -8.82
C SER A 202 -5.81 -16.60 -8.26
N ILE A 203 -6.50 -15.63 -8.86
CA ILE A 203 -7.95 -15.49 -8.86
C ILE A 203 -8.40 -15.70 -10.31
N ASP A 204 -9.03 -16.83 -10.56
CA ASP A 204 -9.53 -17.22 -11.87
C ASP A 204 -11.05 -17.01 -11.91
N VAL A 205 -11.59 -16.48 -13.00
CA VAL A 205 -13.01 -16.18 -13.15
C VAL A 205 -13.57 -16.97 -14.32
N ASP A 206 -14.72 -17.61 -14.11
CA ASP A 206 -15.46 -18.32 -15.15
C ASP A 206 -15.72 -17.40 -16.37
N LEU A 207 -15.51 -17.93 -17.58
CA LEU A 207 -15.67 -17.18 -18.83
C LEU A 207 -17.11 -16.64 -19.01
N ASP A 208 -18.10 -17.38 -18.51
CA ASP A 208 -19.52 -17.02 -18.59
C ASP A 208 -19.97 -16.06 -17.47
N ASN A 209 -19.10 -15.74 -16.50
CA ASN A 209 -19.40 -14.70 -15.50
C ASN A 209 -19.65 -13.36 -16.19
N ARG A 210 -20.78 -12.69 -15.91
CA ARG A 210 -21.20 -11.47 -16.60
C ARG A 210 -20.70 -10.16 -15.97
N TYR A 211 -20.06 -10.22 -14.81
CA TYR A 211 -19.71 -9.06 -13.97
C TYR A 211 -18.20 -8.90 -13.73
N TYR A 212 -17.46 -10.00 -13.78
CA TYR A 212 -16.03 -10.07 -13.48
C TYR A 212 -15.26 -10.78 -14.61
N SER A 213 -13.94 -10.61 -14.63
CA SER A 213 -13.04 -11.39 -15.48
C SER A 213 -11.67 -11.52 -14.82
N SER A 214 -10.84 -12.45 -15.31
CA SER A 214 -9.45 -12.58 -14.88
C SER A 214 -8.49 -12.61 -16.07
N ILE A 215 -7.32 -11.98 -15.90
CA ILE A 215 -6.18 -12.12 -16.82
C ILE A 215 -5.00 -12.65 -16.01
N ALA A 216 -4.46 -13.81 -16.40
CA ALA A 216 -3.29 -14.43 -15.76
C ALA A 216 -3.39 -14.52 -14.21
N GLY A 217 -4.59 -14.81 -13.69
CA GLY A 217 -4.89 -14.90 -12.26
C GLY A 217 -5.13 -13.56 -11.55
N VAL A 218 -5.17 -12.42 -12.24
CA VAL A 218 -5.49 -11.09 -11.66
C VAL A 218 -6.97 -10.79 -11.89
N LEU A 219 -7.68 -10.30 -10.87
CA LEU A 219 -9.12 -10.06 -10.88
C LEU A 219 -9.50 -8.66 -11.38
N PHE A 220 -10.46 -8.59 -12.30
CA PHE A 220 -11.00 -7.37 -12.89
C PHE A 220 -12.54 -7.38 -12.90
N ASN A 221 -13.15 -6.22 -13.14
CA ASN A 221 -14.53 -6.17 -13.63
C ASN A 221 -14.63 -6.78 -15.06
N LYS A 222 -15.83 -7.10 -15.56
CA LYS A 222 -16.00 -7.76 -16.88
C LYS A 222 -15.45 -6.94 -18.04
N ARG A 223 -15.46 -5.62 -17.93
CA ARG A 223 -14.96 -4.67 -18.95
C ARG A 223 -13.45 -4.42 -18.88
N GLN A 224 -12.77 -4.95 -17.85
CA GLN A 224 -11.34 -4.73 -17.58
C GLN A 224 -10.95 -3.25 -17.47
N THR A 225 -11.89 -2.43 -16.99
CA THR A 225 -11.64 -1.01 -16.65
C THR A 225 -11.23 -0.81 -15.20
N THR A 226 -11.51 -1.79 -14.33
CA THR A 226 -11.12 -1.75 -12.92
C THR A 226 -10.33 -2.99 -12.59
N LEU A 227 -9.09 -2.81 -12.12
CA LEU A 227 -8.30 -3.86 -11.49
C LEU A 227 -8.73 -3.94 -10.02
N ILE A 228 -9.29 -5.09 -9.64
CA ILE A 228 -9.92 -5.29 -8.33
C ILE A 228 -8.92 -5.89 -7.35
N HIS A 229 -8.17 -6.92 -7.76
CA HIS A 229 -7.17 -7.54 -6.89
C HIS A 229 -6.09 -8.31 -7.66
N TYR A 230 -4.84 -8.14 -7.24
CA TYR A 230 -3.66 -8.85 -7.68
C TYR A 230 -3.24 -9.86 -6.60
N PRO A 231 -3.01 -11.15 -6.94
CA PRO A 231 -2.63 -12.15 -5.95
C PRO A 231 -1.25 -11.86 -5.31
N ALA A 232 -1.19 -11.72 -3.99
CA ALA A 232 0.02 -11.28 -3.28
C ALA A 232 1.27 -12.15 -3.51
N ARG A 233 1.09 -13.44 -3.81
CA ARG A 233 2.16 -14.42 -4.07
C ARG A 233 2.57 -14.52 -5.55
N LYS A 234 1.94 -13.75 -6.44
CA LYS A 234 2.24 -13.76 -7.89
C LYS A 234 3.52 -12.96 -8.15
N THR A 235 4.56 -13.67 -8.60
CA THR A 235 5.93 -13.17 -8.75
C THR A 235 6.19 -12.41 -10.06
N GLY A 236 7.08 -11.42 -10.02
CA GLY A 236 7.74 -10.83 -11.18
C GLY A 236 7.20 -9.47 -11.60
N ALA A 237 7.40 -9.13 -12.87
CA ALA A 237 6.90 -7.90 -13.49
C ALA A 237 5.41 -8.03 -13.84
N PHE A 238 4.67 -6.93 -13.71
CA PHE A 238 3.29 -6.86 -14.19
C PHE A 238 3.00 -5.57 -14.96
N THR A 239 2.45 -5.71 -16.16
CA THR A 239 1.93 -4.60 -16.97
C THR A 239 0.42 -4.58 -16.83
N ILE A 240 -0.12 -3.48 -16.29
CA ILE A 240 -1.57 -3.31 -16.17
C ILE A 240 -2.16 -3.11 -17.58
N PRO A 241 -3.26 -3.80 -17.95
CA PRO A 241 -3.88 -3.62 -19.28
C PRO A 241 -4.30 -2.18 -19.53
N THR A 242 -4.10 -1.68 -20.76
CA THR A 242 -4.42 -0.29 -21.17
C THR A 242 -5.91 0.05 -21.13
N SER A 243 -6.79 -0.94 -20.96
CA SER A 243 -8.22 -0.74 -20.71
C SER A 243 -8.53 -0.26 -19.29
N VAL A 244 -7.60 -0.42 -18.33
CA VAL A 244 -7.80 -0.09 -16.92
C VAL A 244 -7.76 1.42 -16.70
N THR A 245 -8.85 1.96 -16.16
CA THR A 245 -8.99 3.34 -15.71
C THR A 245 -8.86 3.49 -14.20
N ASP A 246 -9.10 2.42 -13.45
CA ASP A 246 -9.23 2.45 -11.99
C ASP A 246 -8.48 1.27 -11.33
N ILE A 247 -7.67 1.55 -10.32
CA ILE A 247 -7.06 0.54 -9.45
C ILE A 247 -7.75 0.61 -8.09
N ALA A 248 -8.40 -0.47 -7.68
CA ALA A 248 -9.21 -0.51 -6.46
C ALA A 248 -8.39 -0.38 -5.15
N ASP A 249 -9.08 -0.05 -4.06
CA ASP A 249 -8.53 -0.08 -2.70
C ASP A 249 -7.85 -1.41 -2.42
N TYR A 250 -6.63 -1.38 -1.88
CA TYR A 250 -5.84 -2.55 -1.52
C TYR A 250 -5.55 -3.54 -2.68
N ALA A 251 -5.69 -3.13 -3.95
CA ALA A 251 -5.62 -4.06 -5.09
C ALA A 251 -4.28 -4.81 -5.21
N PHE A 252 -3.16 -4.23 -4.80
CA PHE A 252 -1.82 -4.85 -4.72
C PHE A 252 -1.27 -4.83 -3.27
N TYR A 253 -2.15 -4.82 -2.26
CA TYR A 253 -1.73 -4.73 -0.86
C TYR A 253 -0.86 -5.93 -0.45
N HIS A 254 0.31 -5.66 0.14
CA HIS A 254 1.33 -6.65 0.55
C HIS A 254 1.80 -7.59 -0.57
N CYS A 255 1.77 -7.13 -1.84
CA CYS A 255 2.32 -7.87 -2.98
C CYS A 255 3.86 -7.89 -2.97
N SER A 256 4.43 -8.55 -1.96
CA SER A 256 5.86 -8.60 -1.66
C SER A 256 6.70 -9.39 -2.67
N TYR A 257 6.10 -9.90 -3.74
CA TYR A 257 6.78 -10.60 -4.85
C TYR A 257 6.66 -9.86 -6.20
N LEU A 258 5.99 -8.71 -6.22
CA LEU A 258 5.94 -7.81 -7.37
C LEU A 258 7.25 -7.02 -7.46
N SER A 259 8.05 -7.26 -8.52
CA SER A 259 9.36 -6.61 -8.69
C SER A 259 9.27 -5.29 -9.45
N SER A 260 8.32 -5.19 -10.38
CA SER A 260 8.09 -4.01 -11.21
C SER A 260 6.62 -3.94 -11.65
N ILE A 261 6.12 -2.72 -11.81
CA ILE A 261 4.75 -2.42 -12.23
C ILE A 261 4.78 -1.41 -13.38
N THR A 262 4.03 -1.66 -14.44
CA THR A 262 3.74 -0.65 -15.48
C THR A 262 2.30 -0.19 -15.32
N ILE A 263 2.10 1.08 -14.97
CA ILE A 263 0.80 1.73 -14.87
C ILE A 263 0.59 2.54 -16.16
N PRO A 264 -0.37 2.20 -17.03
CA PRO A 264 -0.57 2.89 -18.31
C PRO A 264 -1.29 4.23 -18.13
N ASP A 265 -1.10 5.14 -19.10
CA ASP A 265 -1.72 6.49 -19.14
C ASP A 265 -3.25 6.51 -19.26
N GLY A 266 -3.88 5.32 -19.32
CA GLY A 266 -5.32 5.18 -19.17
C GLY A 266 -5.80 5.24 -17.71
N VAL A 267 -4.92 5.05 -16.73
CA VAL A 267 -5.28 5.00 -15.30
C VAL A 267 -5.53 6.41 -14.77
N ILE A 268 -6.76 6.67 -14.35
CA ILE A 268 -7.25 7.96 -13.83
C ILE A 268 -7.25 7.95 -12.30
N SER A 269 -7.61 6.81 -11.70
CA SER A 269 -7.80 6.67 -10.25
C SER A 269 -6.97 5.54 -9.63
N LEU A 270 -6.43 5.84 -8.46
CA LEU A 270 -5.78 4.91 -7.55
C LEU A 270 -6.55 4.96 -6.23
N GLY A 271 -7.02 3.81 -5.74
CA GLY A 271 -7.76 3.71 -4.48
C GLY A 271 -6.90 3.96 -3.24
N TRP A 272 -7.45 3.61 -2.07
CA TRP A 272 -6.70 3.66 -0.81
C TRP A 272 -5.66 2.53 -0.71
N ALA A 273 -4.42 2.89 -0.38
CA ALA A 273 -3.30 1.98 -0.16
C ALA A 273 -3.06 0.87 -1.24
N PRO A 274 -3.26 1.11 -2.56
CA PRO A 274 -3.25 0.07 -3.58
C PRO A 274 -1.95 -0.73 -3.62
N PHE A 275 -0.78 -0.10 -3.47
CA PHE A 275 0.53 -0.77 -3.52
C PHE A 275 1.22 -0.83 -2.15
N ALA A 276 0.51 -0.53 -1.05
CA ALA A 276 1.14 -0.51 0.27
C ALA A 276 1.66 -1.92 0.65
N GLY A 277 2.90 -1.99 1.13
CA GLY A 277 3.59 -3.24 1.45
C GLY A 277 4.14 -4.00 0.22
N CYS A 278 4.24 -3.38 -0.97
CA CYS A 278 4.98 -3.96 -2.11
C CYS A 278 6.50 -3.90 -1.86
N THR A 279 6.98 -4.74 -0.92
CA THR A 279 8.36 -4.67 -0.41
C THR A 279 9.44 -5.02 -1.44
N SER A 280 9.11 -5.68 -2.56
CA SER A 280 10.03 -5.96 -3.67
C SER A 280 9.99 -4.94 -4.82
N LEU A 281 9.10 -3.94 -4.78
CA LEU A 281 8.98 -2.96 -5.85
C LEU A 281 10.16 -1.96 -5.81
N ILE A 282 10.92 -1.87 -6.90
CA ILE A 282 12.15 -1.07 -6.98
C ILE A 282 11.88 0.36 -7.48
N SER A 283 11.03 0.51 -8.50
CA SER A 283 10.66 1.80 -9.07
C SER A 283 9.17 1.86 -9.44
N VAL A 284 8.63 3.07 -9.52
CA VAL A 284 7.29 3.31 -10.09
C VAL A 284 7.22 4.67 -10.79
N THR A 285 6.55 4.67 -11.94
CA THR A 285 6.06 5.88 -12.61
C THR A 285 4.56 5.96 -12.43
N ILE A 286 4.08 7.08 -11.90
CA ILE A 286 2.66 7.43 -11.83
C ILE A 286 2.37 8.28 -13.07
N PRO A 287 1.48 7.86 -13.97
CA PRO A 287 1.25 8.58 -15.22
C PRO A 287 0.50 9.90 -15.01
N ASP A 288 0.64 10.80 -15.98
CA ASP A 288 0.06 12.16 -15.97
C ASP A 288 -1.48 12.17 -15.96
N SER A 289 -2.12 11.04 -16.27
CA SER A 289 -3.56 10.82 -16.18
C SER A 289 -4.09 10.72 -14.74
N VAL A 290 -3.23 10.40 -13.76
CA VAL A 290 -3.63 10.27 -12.35
C VAL A 290 -3.74 11.64 -11.69
N THR A 291 -4.93 11.96 -11.17
CA THR A 291 -5.21 13.29 -10.59
C THR A 291 -4.92 13.41 -9.08
N SER A 292 -4.89 12.27 -8.36
CA SER A 292 -4.70 12.17 -6.90
C SER A 292 -3.87 10.92 -6.58
N LEU A 293 -2.84 11.06 -5.75
CA LEU A 293 -2.20 9.93 -5.08
C LEU A 293 -2.87 9.73 -3.72
N ASP A 294 -3.60 8.63 -3.60
CA ASP A 294 -4.45 8.38 -2.44
C ASP A 294 -3.70 7.90 -1.20
N GLY A 295 -4.41 7.88 -0.07
CA GLY A 295 -3.80 7.70 1.25
C GLY A 295 -3.00 6.40 1.33
N SER A 296 -1.76 6.50 1.79
CA SER A 296 -0.83 5.36 1.91
C SER A 296 -0.51 4.60 0.61
N ALA A 297 -0.70 5.19 -0.58
CA ALA A 297 -0.60 4.49 -1.88
C ALA A 297 0.57 3.49 -2.05
N PHE A 298 1.77 3.87 -1.63
CA PHE A 298 3.02 3.09 -1.65
C PHE A 298 3.66 2.97 -0.25
N SER A 299 2.86 3.11 0.81
CA SER A 299 3.36 3.01 2.19
C SER A 299 4.02 1.64 2.45
N PHE A 300 5.15 1.63 3.17
CA PHE A 300 5.98 0.44 3.43
C PHE A 300 6.56 -0.28 2.20
N CYS A 301 6.68 0.38 1.04
CA CYS A 301 7.47 -0.14 -0.10
C CYS A 301 8.97 0.02 0.19
N SER A 302 9.52 -0.83 1.05
CA SER A 302 10.84 -0.65 1.66
C SER A 302 12.04 -0.65 0.69
N ASN A 303 11.91 -1.31 -0.47
CA ASN A 303 12.93 -1.33 -1.53
C ASN A 303 12.69 -0.33 -2.67
N LEU A 304 11.66 0.52 -2.57
CA LEU A 304 11.35 1.52 -3.59
C LEU A 304 12.44 2.62 -3.57
N THR A 305 13.27 2.70 -4.61
CA THR A 305 14.39 3.64 -4.72
C THR A 305 14.09 4.85 -5.58
N ASN A 306 13.25 4.69 -6.62
CA ASN A 306 12.95 5.72 -7.61
C ASN A 306 11.43 5.88 -7.78
N VAL A 307 10.94 7.11 -7.64
CA VAL A 307 9.52 7.46 -7.83
C VAL A 307 9.41 8.64 -8.79
N ILE A 308 8.62 8.47 -9.85
CA ILE A 308 8.22 9.58 -10.74
C ILE A 308 6.72 9.82 -10.54
N ILE A 309 6.36 11.00 -10.07
CA ILE A 309 4.97 11.44 -9.90
C ILE A 309 4.59 12.31 -11.10
N GLY A 310 3.65 11.84 -11.91
CA GLY A 310 3.21 12.51 -13.14
C GLY A 310 2.69 13.93 -12.94
N SER A 311 2.78 14.72 -14.01
CA SER A 311 2.49 16.16 -14.01
C SER A 311 1.04 16.51 -13.71
N GLY A 312 0.10 15.59 -13.96
CA GLY A 312 -1.33 15.76 -13.64
C GLY A 312 -1.74 15.48 -12.19
N VAL A 313 -0.83 14.95 -11.35
CA VAL A 313 -1.11 14.71 -9.93
C VAL A 313 -1.22 16.04 -9.21
N THR A 314 -2.40 16.34 -8.64
CA THR A 314 -2.66 17.61 -7.94
C THR A 314 -2.46 17.53 -6.43
N ILE A 315 -2.56 16.34 -5.84
CA ILE A 315 -2.50 16.10 -4.40
C ILE A 315 -1.73 14.79 -4.13
N ILE A 316 -0.76 14.85 -3.22
CA ILE A 316 -0.14 13.67 -2.60
C ILE A 316 -0.79 13.50 -1.22
N ARG A 317 -1.64 12.49 -1.00
CA ARG A 317 -2.34 12.32 0.28
C ARG A 317 -1.44 11.79 1.39
N GLY A 318 -1.99 11.73 2.61
CA GLY A 318 -1.25 11.35 3.81
C GLY A 318 -0.62 9.96 3.70
N SER A 319 0.60 9.84 4.22
CA SER A 319 1.42 8.62 4.24
C SER A 319 1.71 7.97 2.86
N ALA A 320 1.49 8.64 1.73
CA ALA A 320 1.58 8.06 0.38
C ALA A 320 2.85 7.23 0.11
N PHE A 321 4.01 7.66 0.62
CA PHE A 321 5.31 7.00 0.56
C PHE A 321 5.93 6.82 1.96
N ASN A 322 5.12 6.71 3.01
CA ASN A 322 5.62 6.49 4.37
C ASN A 322 6.42 5.18 4.46
N ASN A 323 7.57 5.18 5.15
CA ASN A 323 8.46 4.02 5.27
C ASN A 323 8.95 3.44 3.93
N CYS A 324 9.01 4.24 2.86
CA CYS A 324 9.83 3.92 1.68
C CYS A 324 11.32 4.14 2.03
N SER A 325 11.87 3.28 2.90
CA SER A 325 13.17 3.48 3.55
C SER A 325 14.34 3.62 2.57
N SER A 326 14.26 2.94 1.41
CA SER A 326 15.28 2.99 0.35
C SER A 326 15.07 4.11 -0.68
N LEU A 327 14.06 4.96 -0.54
CA LEU A 327 13.76 6.01 -1.52
C LEU A 327 14.89 7.04 -1.57
N THR A 328 15.64 7.06 -2.68
CA THR A 328 16.73 8.01 -2.92
C THR A 328 16.29 9.15 -3.83
N ASN A 329 15.47 8.84 -4.85
CA ASN A 329 15.07 9.78 -5.89
C ASN A 329 13.54 9.88 -5.97
N VAL A 330 13.02 11.10 -5.88
CA VAL A 330 11.60 11.40 -6.09
C VAL A 330 11.44 12.63 -6.98
N THR A 331 10.78 12.45 -8.11
CA THR A 331 10.33 13.55 -8.99
C THR A 331 8.87 13.85 -8.65
N ILE A 332 8.60 15.08 -8.23
CA ILE A 332 7.24 15.55 -7.89
C ILE A 332 6.68 16.34 -9.07
N GLY A 333 5.51 15.93 -9.58
CA GLY A 333 4.87 16.55 -10.73
C GLY A 333 4.55 18.03 -10.55
N SER A 334 4.65 18.79 -11.63
CA SER A 334 4.56 20.26 -11.65
C SER A 334 3.18 20.85 -11.35
N SER A 335 2.12 20.03 -11.23
CA SER A 335 0.79 20.46 -10.78
C SER A 335 0.48 20.11 -9.32
N VAL A 336 1.41 19.49 -8.57
CA VAL A 336 1.16 19.13 -7.17
C VAL A 336 0.96 20.39 -6.34
N THR A 337 -0.22 20.54 -5.74
CA THR A 337 -0.59 21.71 -4.92
C THR A 337 -0.48 21.46 -3.42
N SER A 338 -0.56 20.20 -3.00
CA SER A 338 -0.57 19.81 -1.59
C SER A 338 0.16 18.49 -1.33
N ILE A 339 0.99 18.47 -0.27
CA ILE A 339 1.68 17.29 0.23
C ILE A 339 1.13 16.94 1.62
N GLY A 340 0.55 15.74 1.74
CA GLY A 340 -0.19 15.26 2.90
C GLY A 340 0.67 14.93 4.13
N GLY A 341 -0.02 14.74 5.26
CA GLY A 341 0.63 14.46 6.54
C GLY A 341 1.40 13.14 6.48
N SER A 342 2.65 13.15 6.96
CA SER A 342 3.57 11.99 6.88
C SER A 342 3.83 11.42 5.49
N ALA A 343 3.55 12.14 4.38
CA ALA A 343 3.62 11.63 3.02
C ALA A 343 4.93 10.89 2.67
N PHE A 344 6.09 11.40 3.09
CA PHE A 344 7.41 10.80 2.91
C PHE A 344 8.09 10.48 4.25
N ARG A 345 7.33 10.37 5.35
CA ARG A 345 7.89 10.11 6.69
C ARG A 345 8.67 8.78 6.70
N TYR A 346 9.84 8.75 7.33
CA TYR A 346 10.77 7.60 7.31
C TYR A 346 11.31 7.19 5.92
N CYS A 347 11.37 8.10 4.94
CA CYS A 347 12.22 7.90 3.75
C CYS A 347 13.69 8.13 4.14
N THR A 348 14.28 7.18 4.85
CA THR A 348 15.59 7.33 5.51
C THR A 348 16.75 7.57 4.54
N SER A 349 16.67 7.03 3.32
CA SER A 349 17.68 7.19 2.27
C SER A 349 17.51 8.44 1.40
N LEU A 350 16.46 9.24 1.60
CA LEU A 350 16.19 10.44 0.79
C LEU A 350 17.18 11.55 1.17
N ILE A 351 18.08 11.92 0.25
CA ILE A 351 19.16 12.90 0.51
C ILE A 351 18.70 14.33 0.21
N SER A 352 17.96 14.51 -0.89
CA SER A 352 17.40 15.80 -1.30
C SER A 352 16.03 15.63 -1.94
N VAL A 353 15.21 16.68 -1.90
CA VAL A 353 13.95 16.74 -2.65
C VAL A 353 13.72 18.15 -3.18
N THR A 354 13.14 18.23 -4.38
CA THR A 354 12.67 19.47 -4.98
C THR A 354 11.16 19.56 -4.88
N ILE A 355 10.67 20.70 -4.35
CA ILE A 355 9.27 21.02 -4.14
C ILE A 355 8.83 21.96 -5.27
N PRO A 356 7.90 21.53 -6.15
CA PRO A 356 7.47 22.35 -7.29
C PRO A 356 6.83 23.68 -6.89
N ALA A 357 6.92 24.66 -7.78
CA ALA A 357 6.37 26.00 -7.60
C ALA A 357 4.84 26.04 -7.36
N SER A 358 4.12 25.00 -7.75
CA SER A 358 2.68 24.82 -7.56
C SER A 358 2.27 24.48 -6.12
N VAL A 359 3.20 24.02 -5.28
CA VAL A 359 2.88 23.57 -3.92
C VAL A 359 2.52 24.77 -3.05
N THR A 360 1.33 24.74 -2.44
CA THR A 360 0.81 25.77 -1.53
C THR A 360 0.68 25.29 -0.08
N SER A 361 0.77 23.98 0.15
CA SER A 361 0.66 23.38 1.48
C SER A 361 1.47 22.10 1.62
N ILE A 362 2.18 21.97 2.74
CA ILE A 362 2.85 20.73 3.17
C ILE A 362 2.41 20.47 4.61
N SER A 363 1.77 19.32 4.84
CA SER A 363 1.13 19.01 6.12
C SER A 363 2.09 18.35 7.12
N TYR A 364 1.60 18.12 8.35
CA TYR A 364 2.40 17.71 9.50
C TYR A 364 3.29 16.49 9.21
N SER A 365 4.55 16.56 9.65
CA SER A 365 5.52 15.46 9.57
C SER A 365 5.78 14.91 8.15
N ALA A 366 5.44 15.63 7.07
CA ALA A 366 5.51 15.12 5.70
C ALA A 366 6.89 14.55 5.31
N PHE A 367 8.00 15.11 5.79
CA PHE A 367 9.36 14.63 5.56
C PHE A 367 10.09 14.32 6.88
N SER A 368 9.32 13.96 7.91
CA SER A 368 9.87 13.67 9.25
C SER A 368 10.61 12.34 9.29
N HIS A 369 11.70 12.28 10.06
CA HIS A 369 12.60 11.12 10.15
C HIS A 369 13.22 10.67 8.82
N CYS A 370 13.32 11.56 7.82
CA CYS A 370 14.20 11.34 6.66
C CYS A 370 15.63 11.66 7.10
N SER A 371 16.27 10.68 7.75
CA SER A 371 17.53 10.87 8.50
C SER A 371 18.71 11.35 7.64
N ASN A 372 18.74 11.00 6.35
CA ASN A 372 19.78 11.44 5.42
C ASN A 372 19.40 12.71 4.64
N LEU A 373 18.21 13.27 4.85
CA LEU A 373 17.76 14.47 4.12
C LEU A 373 18.59 15.68 4.58
N THR A 374 19.52 16.11 3.72
CA THR A 374 20.39 17.26 3.94
C THR A 374 19.89 18.53 3.27
N SER A 375 19.07 18.42 2.22
CA SER A 375 18.59 19.59 1.47
C SER A 375 17.15 19.46 0.98
N VAL A 376 16.43 20.58 1.00
CA VAL A 376 15.15 20.75 0.31
C VAL A 376 15.26 22.00 -0.54
N ILE A 377 14.86 21.91 -1.81
CA ILE A 377 14.86 23.04 -2.76
C ILE A 377 13.40 23.33 -3.11
N PHE A 378 12.99 24.60 -3.11
CA PHE A 378 11.67 25.00 -3.60
C PHE A 378 11.81 25.78 -4.91
N ASP A 379 11.07 25.37 -5.95
CA ASP A 379 11.14 25.99 -7.29
C ASP A 379 10.23 27.21 -7.47
N GLY A 380 9.48 27.61 -6.44
CA GLY A 380 8.59 28.76 -6.45
C GLY A 380 8.35 29.36 -5.07
N ASP A 381 7.36 30.24 -4.97
CA ASP A 381 7.10 31.05 -3.77
C ASP A 381 6.58 30.20 -2.59
N ALA A 382 7.39 30.06 -1.54
CA ALA A 382 7.02 29.33 -0.32
C ALA A 382 6.23 30.17 0.71
N SER A 383 5.30 30.98 0.18
CA SER A 383 3.96 31.20 0.74
C SER A 383 3.29 29.92 1.28
N VAL A 384 3.76 28.74 0.84
CA VAL A 384 3.56 27.40 1.44
C VAL A 384 3.25 27.43 2.94
N SER A 385 2.07 26.91 3.28
CA SER A 385 1.72 26.56 4.66
C SER A 385 2.59 25.37 5.11
N LEU A 386 3.40 25.59 6.15
CA LEU A 386 4.46 24.67 6.59
C LEU A 386 4.49 24.59 8.12
N PRO A 387 3.91 23.55 8.76
CA PRO A 387 4.04 23.30 10.18
C PRO A 387 5.50 23.02 10.61
N SER A 388 5.84 23.29 11.86
CA SER A 388 7.18 23.06 12.43
C SER A 388 7.63 21.59 12.47
N SER A 389 6.71 20.64 12.26
CA SER A 389 7.02 19.20 12.25
C SER A 389 7.44 18.66 10.88
N VAL A 390 7.30 19.44 9.79
CA VAL A 390 7.49 18.94 8.41
C VAL A 390 8.86 18.27 8.20
N PHE A 391 9.95 18.94 8.62
CA PHE A 391 11.32 18.45 8.54
C PHE A 391 11.89 18.16 9.95
N SER A 392 11.13 17.44 10.77
CA SER A 392 11.55 17.03 12.12
C SER A 392 12.31 15.69 12.13
N ASN A 393 13.42 15.64 12.87
CA ASN A 393 14.31 14.47 12.98
C ASN A 393 15.06 14.12 11.67
N ASN A 394 15.45 15.14 10.90
CA ASN A 394 16.26 15.03 9.69
C ASN A 394 17.76 15.21 10.02
N ALA A 395 18.63 15.22 9.00
CA ALA A 395 20.08 15.36 9.20
C ALA A 395 20.45 16.66 9.94
N THR A 396 21.50 16.64 10.75
CA THR A 396 21.98 17.83 11.49
C THR A 396 22.50 18.95 10.57
N ALA A 397 22.86 18.62 9.33
CA ALA A 397 23.26 19.56 8.29
C ALA A 397 22.09 20.02 7.38
N PHE A 398 20.84 19.75 7.76
CA PHE A 398 19.65 20.09 6.96
C PHE A 398 19.57 21.60 6.66
N LYS A 399 19.46 21.92 5.37
CA LYS A 399 19.28 23.27 4.84
C LYS A 399 18.11 23.35 3.86
N VAL A 400 17.48 24.52 3.81
CA VAL A 400 16.46 24.85 2.80
C VAL A 400 17.03 25.83 1.79
N TYR A 401 16.77 25.56 0.52
CA TYR A 401 17.35 26.25 -0.63
C TYR A 401 16.27 26.84 -1.53
N PHE A 402 16.56 28.03 -2.06
CA PHE A 402 15.68 28.80 -2.92
C PHE A 402 16.53 29.57 -3.92
N TYR A 403 16.01 29.83 -5.13
CA TYR A 403 16.72 30.63 -6.11
C TYR A 403 16.72 32.13 -5.72
N GLU A 404 17.70 32.89 -6.22
CA GLU A 404 17.91 34.31 -5.86
C GLU A 404 16.76 35.27 -6.24
N ASP A 405 15.82 34.84 -7.09
CA ASP A 405 14.57 35.57 -7.41
C ASP A 405 13.51 35.49 -6.29
N ALA A 406 13.72 34.67 -5.25
CA ALA A 406 12.79 34.46 -4.15
C ALA A 406 12.73 35.65 -3.14
N SER A 407 11.85 36.62 -3.44
CA SER A 407 11.69 37.88 -2.68
C SER A 407 11.20 37.79 -1.22
N TRP A 408 10.84 36.61 -0.75
CA TRP A 408 10.24 36.31 0.56
C TRP A 408 11.16 35.48 1.47
N LEU A 409 12.36 35.14 0.98
CA LEU A 409 13.35 34.43 1.78
C LEU A 409 13.98 35.34 2.83
N THR A 410 14.23 34.79 4.01
CA THR A 410 15.18 35.34 4.99
C THR A 410 16.38 34.40 5.11
N THR A 411 17.59 34.97 5.19
CA THR A 411 18.84 34.26 5.51
C THR A 411 19.42 34.84 6.81
N PRO A 412 20.13 34.04 7.64
CA PRO A 412 20.52 32.64 7.44
C PRO A 412 19.45 31.62 7.87
N THR A 413 18.24 32.05 8.23
CA THR A 413 17.15 31.14 8.59
C THR A 413 15.79 31.54 8.02
N TRP A 414 14.97 30.54 7.67
CA TRP A 414 13.61 30.68 7.17
C TRP A 414 12.66 29.70 7.87
N LYS A 415 11.55 30.21 8.42
CA LYS A 415 10.57 29.45 9.25
C LYS A 415 11.21 28.57 10.36
N GLY A 416 12.42 28.93 10.83
CA GLY A 416 13.17 28.21 11.86
C GLY A 416 14.24 27.23 11.34
N TYR A 417 14.30 26.97 10.04
CA TYR A 417 15.32 26.13 9.40
C TYR A 417 16.49 26.98 8.89
N ALA A 418 17.69 26.40 8.78
CA ALA A 418 18.81 27.05 8.10
C ALA A 418 18.50 27.22 6.61
N SER A 419 18.80 28.40 6.05
CA SER A 419 18.48 28.75 4.67
C SER A 419 19.66 29.36 3.91
N GLU A 420 19.70 29.10 2.61
CA GLU A 420 20.75 29.54 1.69
C GLU A 420 20.15 29.82 0.30
N THR A 421 20.62 30.85 -0.39
CA THR A 421 20.23 31.13 -1.78
C THR A 421 21.05 30.28 -2.74
N LEU A 422 20.40 29.76 -3.77
CA LEU A 422 21.05 29.19 -4.94
C LEU A 422 21.14 30.29 -5.99
N ALA A 423 22.35 30.53 -6.49
CA ALA A 423 22.56 31.40 -7.63
C ALA A 423 21.70 30.95 -8.80
N LEU A 424 21.08 31.92 -9.48
CA LEU A 424 20.71 31.72 -10.87
C LEU A 424 22.04 31.75 -11.64
N ASN A 425 22.61 30.59 -11.93
CA ASN A 425 23.78 30.53 -12.82
C ASN A 425 23.35 31.17 -14.15
N GLU A 426 24.01 32.25 -14.55
CA GLU A 426 24.02 32.67 -15.94
C GLU A 426 24.59 31.50 -16.75
N ASP A 427 23.86 31.08 -17.78
CA ASP A 427 24.36 30.12 -18.73
C ASP A 427 25.51 30.73 -19.55
N SER A 428 26.36 29.88 -20.11
CA SER A 428 27.53 30.33 -20.88
C SER A 428 27.20 30.73 -22.32
N ASP A 429 25.97 30.49 -22.75
CA ASP A 429 25.41 30.72 -24.08
C ASP A 429 24.58 32.02 -24.18
N GLY A 430 24.13 32.58 -23.05
CA GLY A 430 23.49 33.90 -22.97
C GLY A 430 22.00 33.90 -23.30
N ASP A 431 21.37 32.72 -23.38
CA ASP A 431 19.92 32.60 -23.39
C ASP A 431 19.31 32.88 -22.00
N GLN A 432 17.98 32.96 -21.95
CA GLN A 432 17.24 33.26 -20.73
C GLN A 432 16.40 32.05 -20.36
N VAL A 433 17.04 30.89 -20.25
CA VAL A 433 16.40 29.63 -19.84
C VAL A 433 16.63 29.44 -18.34
N PRO A 434 15.59 29.55 -17.49
CA PRO A 434 15.79 29.38 -16.06
C PRO A 434 16.22 27.96 -15.72
N ASN A 435 17.29 27.84 -14.91
CA ASN A 435 17.82 26.59 -14.33
C ASN A 435 16.77 25.65 -13.67
N LYS A 436 15.54 26.12 -13.46
CA LYS A 436 14.38 25.31 -13.04
C LYS A 436 14.08 24.13 -13.98
N LEU A 437 14.42 24.21 -15.28
CA LEU A 437 14.16 23.12 -16.22
C LEU A 437 15.23 22.01 -16.18
N GLU A 438 16.51 22.37 -16.09
CA GLU A 438 17.61 21.39 -16.23
C GLU A 438 17.72 20.43 -15.04
N ARG A 439 17.43 20.87 -13.81
CA ARG A 439 17.47 19.99 -12.62
C ARG A 439 16.37 18.93 -12.57
N VAL A 440 15.35 19.00 -13.43
CA VAL A 440 14.30 17.95 -13.54
C VAL A 440 14.84 16.68 -14.20
N LEU A 441 15.95 16.78 -14.97
CA LEU A 441 16.45 15.70 -15.84
C LEU A 441 17.86 15.18 -15.47
N GLY A 442 18.48 15.76 -14.43
CA GLY A 442 19.63 15.21 -13.71
C GLY A 442 21.01 15.65 -14.21
N THR A 443 21.77 16.35 -13.36
CA THR A 443 23.15 16.78 -13.65
C THR A 443 24.20 15.81 -13.09
N ASN A 444 25.15 15.40 -13.94
CA ASN A 444 26.33 14.60 -13.57
C ASN A 444 27.24 15.38 -12.59
N PRO A 445 27.58 14.86 -11.40
CA PRO A 445 28.35 15.61 -10.39
C PRO A 445 29.85 15.82 -10.68
N LEU A 446 30.43 15.24 -11.74
CA LEU A 446 31.88 14.95 -11.79
C LEU A 446 32.77 15.74 -12.78
N HIS A 447 32.27 16.70 -13.56
CA HIS A 447 33.14 17.59 -14.36
C HIS A 447 32.76 19.06 -14.24
N LYS A 448 33.75 19.91 -13.93
CA LYS A 448 33.61 21.38 -13.82
C LYS A 448 34.01 22.16 -15.07
N ASP A 449 34.70 21.52 -16.02
CA ASP A 449 35.41 22.20 -17.13
C ASP A 449 35.03 21.60 -18.51
N SER A 450 33.75 21.27 -18.76
CA SER A 450 33.40 20.55 -19.99
C SER A 450 31.94 20.72 -20.46
N ASN A 451 31.74 20.93 -21.76
CA ASN A 451 30.48 21.18 -22.48
C ASN A 451 29.51 19.95 -22.56
N PHE A 452 29.31 19.22 -21.46
CA PHE A 452 28.57 17.96 -21.44
C PHE A 452 27.33 18.07 -20.54
N LYS A 453 26.13 18.08 -21.13
CA LYS A 453 24.86 17.99 -20.41
C LYS A 453 24.40 16.53 -20.35
N SER A 454 24.23 15.99 -19.14
CA SER A 454 23.63 14.67 -18.92
C SER A 454 22.10 14.77 -18.92
N TRP A 455 21.42 13.75 -19.46
CA TRP A 455 19.96 13.65 -19.47
C TRP A 455 19.57 12.22 -19.14
N HIS A 456 18.58 12.01 -18.25
CA HIS A 456 18.03 10.67 -18.01
C HIS A 456 16.74 10.46 -18.81
N SER A 457 16.73 9.55 -19.78
CA SER A 457 15.50 8.95 -20.33
C SER A 457 15.09 7.73 -19.51
N HIS A 458 13.91 7.72 -18.88
CA HIS A 458 13.40 6.54 -18.17
C HIS A 458 12.21 5.95 -18.95
N GLY A 459 12.47 4.92 -19.76
CA GLY A 459 11.45 4.10 -20.43
C GLY A 459 10.54 4.83 -21.43
N ASN A 460 10.88 4.74 -22.72
CA ASN A 460 10.06 5.12 -23.88
C ASN A 460 9.49 6.55 -23.91
N GLU A 461 10.27 7.50 -24.43
CA GLU A 461 10.03 8.16 -25.73
C GLU A 461 11.17 9.15 -26.05
N SER A 462 11.28 9.57 -27.32
CA SER A 462 12.31 10.44 -27.91
C SER A 462 13.03 11.41 -26.97
N MET A 463 14.37 11.46 -27.00
CA MET A 463 15.08 12.62 -26.44
C MET A 463 14.85 13.83 -27.36
N ARG A 464 14.24 14.89 -26.83
CA ARG A 464 14.04 16.16 -27.55
C ARG A 464 14.85 17.26 -26.88
N MET A 465 15.48 18.09 -27.71
CA MET A 465 16.21 19.25 -27.25
C MET A 465 15.64 20.50 -27.92
N HIS A 466 15.17 21.46 -27.12
CA HIS A 466 14.99 22.84 -27.59
C HIS A 466 16.36 23.52 -27.46
N TYR A 467 16.99 23.84 -28.58
CA TYR A 467 18.31 24.48 -28.61
C TYR A 467 18.32 25.57 -29.67
N SER A 468 18.66 26.80 -29.27
CA SER A 468 18.57 27.97 -30.15
C SER A 468 19.68 28.99 -29.87
N PRO A 469 20.96 28.66 -30.14
CA PRO A 469 22.07 29.57 -29.96
C PRO A 469 22.15 30.62 -31.09
N PRO A 470 22.65 31.83 -30.80
CA PRO A 470 22.92 32.84 -31.83
C PRO A 470 24.28 32.59 -32.52
N ASN A 471 24.24 31.97 -33.71
CA ASN A 471 25.33 31.94 -34.72
C ASN A 471 26.56 31.03 -34.51
N GLU A 472 26.47 29.93 -33.75
CA GLU A 472 27.56 28.92 -33.72
C GLU A 472 27.16 27.60 -34.39
N HIS A 473 28.15 26.92 -35.00
CA HIS A 473 27.98 25.59 -35.59
C HIS A 473 28.42 24.52 -34.59
N CYS A 474 27.47 23.73 -34.09
CA CYS A 474 27.74 22.64 -33.14
C CYS A 474 27.66 21.26 -33.80
N GLN A 475 28.43 20.30 -33.28
CA GLN A 475 28.30 18.87 -33.55
C GLN A 475 27.70 18.16 -32.34
N PHE A 476 26.75 17.27 -32.60
CA PHE A 476 26.06 16.46 -31.60
C PHE A 476 26.46 14.99 -31.74
N ALA A 477 26.61 14.29 -30.61
CA ALA A 477 26.79 12.85 -30.55
C ALA A 477 26.02 12.28 -29.35
N ILE A 478 25.57 11.02 -29.44
CA ILE A 478 25.00 10.28 -28.31
C ILE A 478 26.09 9.38 -27.74
N GLU A 479 26.17 9.30 -26.41
CA GLU A 479 27.03 8.38 -25.68
C GLU A 479 26.17 7.50 -24.76
N SER A 480 26.56 6.25 -24.55
CA SER A 480 25.82 5.28 -23.73
C SER A 480 26.73 4.53 -22.74
N THR A 481 26.14 3.99 -21.67
CA THR A 481 26.79 3.09 -20.71
C THR A 481 25.77 2.12 -20.08
N THR A 482 26.24 0.99 -19.56
CA THR A 482 25.49 0.07 -18.68
C THR A 482 25.90 0.18 -17.20
N ASP A 483 26.93 0.97 -16.88
CA ASP A 483 27.45 1.17 -15.51
C ASP A 483 27.66 2.67 -15.22
N LEU A 484 26.70 3.26 -14.49
CA LEU A 484 26.78 4.66 -14.05
C LEU A 484 27.89 4.93 -13.01
N SER A 485 28.54 3.91 -12.45
CA SER A 485 29.57 4.07 -11.43
C SER A 485 30.99 4.23 -11.98
N ASP A 486 31.22 3.87 -13.26
CA ASP A 486 32.50 4.05 -13.95
C ASP A 486 32.43 5.26 -14.92
N PRO A 487 33.18 6.35 -14.68
CA PRO A 487 33.16 7.53 -15.54
C PRO A 487 33.78 7.31 -16.93
N GLU A 488 34.64 6.31 -17.12
CA GLU A 488 35.30 5.98 -18.39
C GLU A 488 34.48 4.98 -19.25
N SER A 489 33.39 4.44 -18.70
CA SER A 489 32.53 3.44 -19.37
C SER A 489 31.73 3.97 -20.57
N TRP A 490 31.62 5.29 -20.72
CA TRP A 490 30.77 5.93 -21.73
C TRP A 490 31.36 5.83 -23.13
N GLN A 491 30.61 5.25 -24.06
CA GLN A 491 31.02 5.08 -25.47
C GLN A 491 30.06 5.81 -26.41
N VAL A 492 30.58 6.39 -27.50
CA VAL A 492 29.76 7.04 -28.54
C VAL A 492 28.94 5.98 -29.28
N ASP A 493 27.63 6.20 -29.37
CA ASP A 493 26.71 5.36 -30.14
C ASP A 493 26.52 5.96 -31.53
N GLU A 494 27.34 5.48 -32.48
CA GLU A 494 27.29 5.90 -33.89
C GLU A 494 26.02 5.41 -34.64
N SER A 495 25.18 4.57 -34.02
CA SER A 495 23.95 4.07 -34.64
C SER A 495 22.77 5.04 -34.54
N LEU A 496 22.86 6.05 -33.66
CA LEU A 496 21.77 6.97 -33.36
C LEU A 496 21.95 8.30 -34.09
N THR A 497 20.94 8.67 -34.88
CA THR A 497 20.95 9.88 -35.72
C THR A 497 19.89 10.88 -35.28
N PHE A 498 20.29 12.14 -35.14
CA PHE A 498 19.37 13.25 -34.89
C PHE A 498 18.44 13.51 -36.08
N SER A 499 17.27 14.07 -35.78
CA SER A 499 16.32 14.58 -36.77
C SER A 499 16.93 15.70 -37.61
N ALA A 500 16.38 15.90 -38.80
CA ALA A 500 16.87 16.88 -39.76
C ALA A 500 16.47 18.34 -39.44
N ASP A 501 15.76 18.59 -38.33
CA ASP A 501 15.40 19.94 -37.89
C ASP A 501 16.50 20.51 -36.99
N PRO A 502 17.23 21.56 -37.42
CA PRO A 502 18.31 22.15 -36.62
C PRO A 502 17.81 23.06 -35.49
N SER A 503 16.50 23.35 -35.41
CA SER A 503 15.92 24.20 -34.36
C SER A 503 15.30 23.40 -33.21
N GLU A 504 14.84 22.17 -33.48
CA GLU A 504 14.39 21.21 -32.47
C GLU A 504 14.93 19.80 -32.80
N PRO A 505 16.26 19.56 -32.65
CA PRO A 505 16.84 18.25 -32.91
C PRO A 505 16.34 17.21 -31.91
N THR A 506 15.85 16.09 -32.44
CA THR A 506 15.30 14.97 -31.67
C THR A 506 16.01 13.67 -32.05
N VAL A 507 16.20 12.76 -31.10
CA VAL A 507 16.73 11.42 -31.38
C VAL A 507 15.88 10.35 -30.69
N ASP A 508 15.50 9.34 -31.47
CA ASP A 508 14.76 8.19 -30.98
C ASP A 508 15.74 7.16 -30.41
N LEU A 509 15.53 6.78 -29.15
CA LEU A 509 16.36 5.79 -28.46
C LEU A 509 15.84 4.36 -28.72
N PRO A 510 16.72 3.35 -28.82
CA PRO A 510 16.32 1.99 -29.10
C PRO A 510 15.67 1.36 -27.86
N VAL A 511 14.56 0.65 -28.09
CA VAL A 511 13.64 0.16 -27.04
C VAL A 511 13.97 -1.27 -26.56
N ASP A 512 14.85 -1.99 -27.28
CA ASP A 512 15.15 -3.40 -27.02
C ASP A 512 16.38 -3.59 -26.12
N GLY A 513 16.18 -4.18 -24.93
CA GLY A 513 17.28 -4.64 -24.08
C GLY A 513 16.82 -5.21 -22.74
N THR A 514 17.38 -6.36 -22.33
CA THR A 514 17.15 -6.96 -21.00
C THR A 514 18.01 -6.33 -19.89
N GLU A 515 18.76 -5.28 -20.21
CA GLU A 515 19.70 -4.60 -19.33
C GLU A 515 19.45 -3.08 -19.37
N SER A 516 19.66 -2.40 -18.24
CA SER A 516 19.47 -0.95 -18.13
C SER A 516 20.60 -0.20 -18.85
N VAL A 517 20.35 0.20 -20.10
CA VAL A 517 21.24 1.12 -20.83
C VAL A 517 20.90 2.56 -20.48
N PHE A 518 21.92 3.34 -20.15
CA PHE A 518 21.83 4.77 -19.88
C PHE A 518 22.42 5.55 -21.06
N TYR A 519 21.79 6.65 -21.46
CA TYR A 519 22.21 7.49 -22.58
C TYR A 519 22.54 8.91 -22.09
N ARG A 520 23.42 9.62 -22.80
CA ARG A 520 23.67 11.07 -22.64
C ARG A 520 23.98 11.70 -24.00
N MET A 521 23.92 13.03 -24.06
CA MET A 521 24.23 13.79 -25.27
C MET A 521 25.50 14.59 -25.09
N ARG A 522 26.40 14.52 -26.07
CA ARG A 522 27.62 15.31 -26.15
C ARG A 522 27.45 16.40 -27.20
N ILE A 523 27.80 17.63 -26.82
CA ILE A 523 27.80 18.80 -27.70
C ILE A 523 29.24 19.29 -27.84
N SER A 524 29.70 19.52 -29.06
CA SER A 524 31.05 20.02 -29.36
C SER A 524 30.93 21.22 -30.31
N ALA A 525 31.72 22.26 -30.09
CA ALA A 525 31.85 23.34 -31.08
C ALA A 525 32.60 22.82 -32.32
N ILE A 526 32.21 23.30 -33.50
CA ILE A 526 32.96 23.09 -34.75
C ILE A 526 33.80 24.35 -34.98
N GLU A 527 35.13 24.21 -34.99
CA GLU A 527 36.09 25.27 -35.36
C GLU A 527 36.05 25.61 -36.86
#